data_AF-A0A8X6L396-F1
#
_entry.id   AF-A0A8X6L396-F1
#
_cell.length_a   1.000
_cell.length_b   1.000
_cell.length_c   1.000
_cell.angle_alpha   90.00
_cell.angle_beta   90.00
_cell.angle_gamma   90.00
#
_symmetry.space_group_name_H-M   'P 1'
#
loop_
_entity.id
_entity.type
_entity.pdbx_description
1 polymer ?
#
loop_
_entity_poly.entity_id
_entity_poly.type
_entity_poly.pdbx_seq_one_letter_code
_entity_poly.pdbx_strand_id
1 'polypeptide(L)'
;MQGMQPEDINVTLKDQELTIAARKVEERSDGSRFVRESKYHYTLPKEVNPEAIRSSLVEGILAIEAPLPAIESKEIPVKIESSHGDSEGKK
;
A
#
# COMPACT_ATOMS: atom_id res chain seq x y z
N MET A 1 -0.87 -2.63 18.25
CA MET A 1 -1.87 -1.66 18.74
C MET A 1 -2.65 -2.19 19.96
N GLN A 2 -2.00 -2.90 20.89
CA GLN A 2 -2.71 -3.58 21.97
C GLN A 2 -3.39 -2.57 22.92
N GLY A 3 -4.69 -2.78 23.17
CA GLY A 3 -5.49 -1.93 24.06
C GLY A 3 -5.91 -0.58 23.46
N MET A 4 -5.71 -0.35 22.16
CA MET A 4 -6.29 0.78 21.42
C MET A 4 -7.65 0.41 20.85
N GLN A 5 -8.55 1.39 20.80
CA GLN A 5 -9.82 1.24 20.10
C GLN A 5 -9.66 1.73 18.64
N PRO A 6 -10.51 1.28 17.71
CA PRO A 6 -10.50 1.78 16.33
C PRO A 6 -10.61 3.31 16.27
N GLU A 7 -11.33 3.90 17.22
CA GLU A 7 -11.59 5.34 17.37
C GLU A 7 -10.31 6.14 17.68
N ASP A 8 -9.33 5.51 18.34
CA ASP A 8 -8.04 6.13 18.66
C ASP A 8 -7.07 6.13 17.46
N ILE A 9 -7.42 5.45 16.37
CA ILE A 9 -6.54 5.17 15.23
C ILE A 9 -7.01 5.95 14.01
N ASN A 10 -6.10 6.72 13.42
CA ASN A 10 -6.31 7.44 12.19
C ASN A 10 -5.33 6.94 11.12
N VAL A 11 -5.87 6.48 9.99
CA VAL A 11 -5.10 6.04 8.83
C VAL A 11 -5.24 7.08 7.73
N THR A 12 -4.14 7.51 7.13
CA THR A 12 -4.13 8.52 6.07
C THR A 12 -3.17 8.10 4.97
N LEU A 13 -3.59 8.21 3.72
CA LEU A 13 -2.72 8.03 2.57
C LEU A 13 -2.58 9.36 1.84
N LYS A 14 -1.33 9.82 1.68
CA LYS A 14 -1.02 11.04 0.93
C LYS A 14 0.21 10.82 0.06
N ASP A 15 0.11 11.09 -1.24
CA ASP A 15 1.25 11.03 -2.17
C ASP A 15 2.05 9.70 -2.13
N GLN A 16 1.37 8.58 -1.88
CA GLN A 16 1.90 7.21 -1.63
C GLN A 16 2.37 6.92 -0.20
N GLU A 17 2.42 7.90 0.68
CA GLU A 17 2.77 7.69 2.08
C GLU A 17 1.52 7.36 2.92
N LEU A 18 1.45 6.11 3.35
CA LEU A 18 0.48 5.63 4.32
C LEU A 18 1.00 5.95 5.73
N THR A 19 0.31 6.85 6.42
CA THR A 19 0.55 7.18 7.82
C THR A 19 -0.54 6.59 8.69
N ILE A 20 -0.13 5.86 9.72
CA ILE A 20 -1.02 5.33 10.77
C ILE A 20 -0.65 6.06 12.05
N ALA A 21 -1.55 6.89 12.55
CA ALA A 21 -1.39 7.59 13.82
C ALA A 21 -2.41 7.05 14.81
N ALA A 22 -1.95 6.59 15.97
CA ALA A 22 -2.83 6.14 17.03
C ALA A 22 -2.50 6.84 18.34
N ARG A 23 -3.52 7.28 19.06
CA ARG A 23 -3.37 8.05 20.28
C ARG A 23 -4.43 7.67 21.29
N LYS A 24 -4.02 6.97 22.35
CA LYS A 24 -4.88 6.60 23.48
C LYS A 24 -4.57 7.48 24.69
N VAL A 25 -5.63 7.89 25.37
CA VAL A 25 -5.57 8.66 26.60
C VAL A 25 -6.32 7.91 27.68
N GLU A 26 -5.68 7.68 28.83
CA GLU A 26 -6.31 7.10 30.00
C GLU A 26 -6.18 8.08 31.16
N GLU A 27 -7.30 8.62 31.63
CA GLU A 27 -7.37 9.46 32.82
C GLU A 27 -7.62 8.59 34.05
N ARG A 28 -6.88 8.85 35.12
CA ARG A 28 -7.03 8.16 36.40
C ARG A 28 -7.79 9.03 37.39
N SER A 29 -8.38 8.36 38.38
CA SER A 29 -9.14 9.00 39.46
C SER A 29 -8.33 9.96 40.32
N ASP A 30 -7.00 9.84 40.35
CA ASP A 30 -6.08 10.78 41.02
C ASP A 30 -5.77 12.04 40.19
N GLY A 31 -6.33 12.17 38.99
CA GLY A 31 -6.10 13.30 38.08
C GLY A 31 -4.86 13.14 37.19
N SER A 32 -4.09 12.06 37.33
CA SER A 32 -3.01 11.74 36.40
C SER A 32 -3.55 11.21 35.06
N ARG A 33 -2.80 11.50 33.98
CA ARG A 33 -3.15 11.07 32.62
C ARG A 33 -2.01 10.25 32.02
N PHE A 34 -2.33 9.09 31.49
CA PHE A 34 -1.42 8.30 30.68
C PHE A 34 -1.75 8.51 29.21
N VAL A 35 -0.75 8.83 28.39
CA VAL A 35 -0.90 9.01 26.96
C VAL A 35 0.02 8.03 26.25
N ARG A 36 -0.55 7.23 25.35
CA ARG A 36 0.20 6.35 24.47
C ARG A 36 -0.04 6.77 23.04
N GLU A 37 1.06 7.11 22.35
CA GLU A 37 1.05 7.47 20.94
C GLU A 37 1.89 6.47 20.15
N SER A 38 1.42 6.14 18.94
CA SER A 38 2.15 5.28 18.01
C SER A 38 1.96 5.82 16.61
N LYS A 39 3.05 5.93 15.86
CA LYS A 39 3.04 6.37 14.47
C LYS A 39 3.80 5.37 13.62
N TYR A 40 3.19 4.97 12.52
CA TYR A 40 3.80 4.13 11.51
C TYR A 40 3.70 4.81 10.15
N HIS A 41 4.75 4.69 9.36
CA HIS A 41 4.86 5.27 8.03
C HIS A 41 5.27 4.18 7.06
N TYR A 42 4.52 4.05 5.97
CA TYR A 42 4.78 3.09 4.91
C TYR A 42 4.65 3.78 3.57
N THR A 43 5.60 3.51 2.67
CA THR A 43 5.51 3.96 1.28
C THR A 43 4.84 2.85 0.47
N LEU A 44 3.71 3.18 -0.16
CA LEU A 44 2.99 2.26 -1.03
C LEU A 44 3.43 2.41 -2.49
N PRO A 45 3.33 1.35 -3.31
CA PRO A 45 3.49 1.47 -4.74
C PRO A 45 2.47 2.42 -5.38
N LYS A 46 2.85 3.08 -6.48
CA LYS A 46 1.99 3.99 -7.26
C LYS A 46 0.73 3.33 -7.80
N GLU A 47 0.78 2.03 -7.97
CA GLU A 47 -0.27 1.22 -8.57
C GLU A 47 -1.41 0.92 -7.58
N VAL A 48 -1.19 1.10 -6.27
CA VAL A 48 -2.22 0.87 -5.25
C VAL A 48 -3.36 1.87 -5.45
N ASN A 49 -4.59 1.36 -5.60
CA ASN A 49 -5.78 2.20 -5.61
C ASN A 49 -6.16 2.60 -4.17
N PRO A 50 -6.16 3.91 -3.82
CA PRO A 50 -6.55 4.39 -2.49
C PRO A 50 -7.94 3.92 -2.05
N GLU A 51 -8.90 3.84 -2.98
CA GLU A 51 -10.28 3.45 -2.67
C GLU A 51 -10.43 1.96 -2.37
N ALA A 52 -9.45 1.14 -2.79
CA ALA A 52 -9.44 -0.29 -2.54
C ALA A 52 -8.73 -0.67 -1.23
N ILE A 53 -8.12 0.31 -0.54
CA ILE A 53 -7.44 0.08 0.73
C ILE A 53 -8.46 -0.23 1.81
N ARG A 54 -8.18 -1.29 2.58
CA ARG A 54 -9.02 -1.73 3.69
C ARG A 54 -8.18 -1.81 4.97
N SER A 55 -8.83 -1.55 6.10
CA SER A 55 -8.22 -1.69 7.42
C SER A 55 -9.12 -2.50 8.33
N SER A 56 -8.51 -3.30 9.20
CA SER A 56 -9.22 -4.07 10.22
C SER A 56 -8.37 -4.17 11.48
N LEU A 57 -8.98 -3.95 12.64
CA LEU A 57 -8.34 -4.08 13.94
C LEU A 57 -8.93 -5.30 14.65
N VAL A 58 -8.12 -6.33 14.85
CA VAL A 58 -8.54 -7.57 15.54
C VAL A 58 -7.55 -7.86 16.66
N GLU A 59 -8.05 -7.92 17.89
CA GLU A 59 -7.27 -8.23 19.10
C GLU A 59 -5.97 -7.39 19.25
N GLY A 60 -6.01 -6.13 18.84
CA GLY A 60 -4.86 -5.21 18.93
C GLY A 60 -3.85 -5.32 17.79
N ILE A 61 -4.15 -6.13 16.77
CA ILE A 61 -3.42 -6.22 15.50
C ILE A 61 -4.18 -5.41 14.45
N LEU A 62 -3.56 -4.35 13.95
CA LEU A 62 -4.08 -3.56 12.83
C LEU A 62 -3.56 -4.16 11.53
N ALA A 63 -4.45 -4.75 10.75
CA ALA A 63 -4.19 -5.19 9.39
C ALA A 63 -4.58 -4.09 8.42
N ILE A 64 -3.69 -3.76 7.48
CA ILE A 64 -3.99 -2.86 6.37
C ILE A 64 -3.70 -3.60 5.07
N GLU A 65 -4.71 -3.71 4.23
CA GLU A 65 -4.64 -4.38 2.94
C GLU A 65 -4.66 -3.33 1.84
N ALA A 66 -3.62 -3.34 1.01
CA ALA A 66 -3.44 -2.45 -0.14
C ALA A 66 -3.31 -3.31 -1.41
N PRO A 67 -4.42 -3.67 -2.06
CA PRO A 67 -4.38 -4.55 -3.21
C PRO A 67 -3.70 -3.86 -4.40
N LEU A 68 -2.80 -4.58 -5.05
CA LEU A 68 -2.20 -4.17 -6.32
C LEU A 68 -3.15 -4.53 -7.47
N PRO A 69 -3.15 -3.74 -8.56
CA PRO A 69 -3.90 -4.10 -9.76
C PRO A 69 -3.39 -5.43 -10.30
N ALA A 70 -4.30 -6.24 -10.86
CA ALA A 70 -3.92 -7.48 -11.49
C ALA A 70 -2.95 -7.19 -12.65
N ILE A 71 -1.75 -7.76 -12.57
CA ILE A 71 -0.77 -7.67 -13.65
C ILE A 71 -1.25 -8.64 -14.73
N GLU A 72 -1.93 -8.14 -15.76
CA GLU A 72 -2.20 -8.93 -16.96
C GLU A 72 -0.87 -9.19 -17.69
N SER A 73 -0.46 -10.45 -17.73
CA SER A 73 0.69 -10.91 -18.52
C SER A 73 0.44 -10.61 -20.00
N LYS A 74 1.08 -9.58 -20.55
CA LYS A 74 1.06 -9.33 -22.00
C LYS A 74 2.14 -10.16 -22.67
N GLU A 75 1.74 -11.09 -23.53
CA GLU A 75 2.66 -11.80 -24.43
C GLU A 75 3.26 -10.80 -25.43
N ILE A 76 4.59 -10.75 -25.51
CA ILE A 76 5.31 -9.89 -26.46
C ILE A 76 5.59 -10.70 -27.72
N PRO A 77 4.96 -10.42 -28.87
CA PRO A 77 5.22 -11.17 -30.09
C PRO A 77 6.60 -10.83 -30.65
N VAL A 78 7.43 -11.86 -30.90
CA VAL A 78 8.73 -11.72 -31.55
C VAL A 78 8.50 -11.55 -33.06
N LYS A 79 8.84 -10.38 -33.61
CA LYS A 79 8.92 -10.19 -35.07
C LYS A 79 10.24 -10.74 -35.58
N ILE A 80 10.16 -11.73 -36.46
CA ILE A 80 11.31 -12.21 -37.23
C ILE A 80 11.38 -11.33 -38.49
N GLU A 81 12.34 -10.41 -38.56
CA GLU A 81 12.64 -9.69 -39.81
C GLU A 81 13.44 -10.61 -40.72
N SER A 82 12.76 -11.15 -41.73
CA SER A 82 13.40 -11.84 -42.85
C SER A 82 14.10 -10.80 -43.72
N SER A 83 15.41 -10.64 -43.54
CA SER A 83 16.30 -10.01 -44.52
C SER A 83 16.28 -10.86 -45.81
N HIS A 84 15.35 -10.55 -46.73
CA HIS A 84 15.44 -11.01 -48.11
C HIS A 84 16.49 -10.16 -48.82
N GLY A 85 17.74 -10.65 -48.80
CA GLY A 85 18.74 -10.26 -49.76
C GLY A 85 18.44 -10.94 -51.09
N ASP A 86 17.75 -10.23 -52.00
CA ASP A 86 17.76 -10.60 -53.40
C ASP A 86 18.88 -9.82 -54.11
N SER A 87 19.98 -10.54 -54.29
CA SER A 87 21.10 -10.14 -55.12
C SER A 87 20.68 -10.18 -56.59
N GLU A 88 20.44 -9.03 -57.20
CA GLU A 88 20.33 -8.91 -58.67
C GLU A 88 21.72 -9.06 -59.29
N GLY A 89 22.07 -10.30 -59.63
CA GLY A 89 23.17 -10.65 -60.50
C GLY A 89 22.69 -10.88 -61.94
N LYS A 90 23.03 -9.93 -62.82
CA LYS A 90 23.64 -10.16 -64.14
C LYS A 90 22.83 -10.96 -65.19
N LYS A 91 22.37 -10.28 -66.26
CA LYS A 91 23.01 -10.29 -67.60
C LYS A 91 22.37 -9.31 -68.57
#